data_AF-A0A8B3TFI8-F1
#
_entry.id   AF-A0A8B3TFI8-F1
#
_cell.length_a   1.000
_cell.length_b   1.000
_cell.length_c   1.000
_cell.angle_alpha   90.00
_cell.angle_beta   90.00
_cell.angle_gamma   90.00
#
_symmetry.space_group_name_H-M   'P 1'
#
loop_
_entity.id
_entity.type
_entity.pdbx_description
1 polymer ?
#
loop_
_entity_poly.entity_id
_entity_poly.type
_entity_poly.pdbx_seq_one_letter_code
_entity_poly.pdbx_strand_id
1 'polypeptide(L)'
;MAKLKLMDREWASFFIGGENGIFNIEATKSGIDKNKLKTAKDGKTPYITRSETDNGINLFVPDEQMRKYKKDDGNVITIGLDTQTVFYQKNSFWTGQNIQILKNDNLNYWVAMFLIPLLKIQMEKFSWGGNGATLGRLNRTQIMLPINLDYQPDWQFMEDYIKQKEEEKIKQLIDYYTQQATDILIQTASITDREWKAFPFNEIFEEIQRGKRLTKSNQIEGDIPYISSSATQNGVDNFISNEKNIRKFENCLTIANSGSVGATFFHHYQFIASDHVTELKLERPNKYVYLFLASIIKKLEKKYSFNREINDKRIQREKILLPINDNAEPDWQFMEDFIRQLEKNKTETILKYYNTMVNNEKSARGGVAHLLKDYKWSAFKISDICEIFSGVRLTKQDMNEGETPFIGASDSNNGVTAFINNHNASVDSDVLGVNYNGSVVENFYHPYQALFSDDVKRLRIQDYQGKYAYLFLKTAILKQKKKYQYGYKFNAARMAKQKVILPANHLNQPDWERMEIYMQRLELQKITQYIKILHSTKSRILINN
;
A
#
# COMPACT_ATOMS: atom_id res chain seq x y z
N MET A 1 -7.78 -16.19 -15.81
CA MET A 1 -9.11 -15.68 -16.23
C MET A 1 -8.91 -14.49 -17.14
N ALA A 2 -9.88 -14.18 -18.01
CA ALA A 2 -9.83 -12.97 -18.84
C ALA A 2 -9.90 -11.72 -17.95
N LYS A 3 -9.20 -10.65 -18.35
CA LYS A 3 -9.13 -9.39 -17.61
C LYS A 3 -10.49 -8.69 -17.63
N LEU A 4 -11.12 -8.52 -16.47
CA LEU A 4 -12.37 -7.79 -16.31
C LEU A 4 -12.20 -6.31 -16.67
N LYS A 5 -13.13 -5.77 -17.45
CA LYS A 5 -13.24 -4.36 -17.83
C LYS A 5 -14.62 -3.83 -17.47
N LEU A 6 -14.72 -2.54 -17.15
CA LEU A 6 -16.00 -1.89 -16.84
C LEU A 6 -16.99 -1.93 -18.02
N MET A 7 -16.49 -2.03 -19.25
CA MET A 7 -17.29 -2.15 -20.49
C MET A 7 -17.84 -3.56 -20.72
N ASP A 8 -17.46 -4.54 -19.90
CA ASP A 8 -17.97 -5.92 -19.98
C ASP A 8 -19.34 -6.06 -19.29
N ARG A 9 -19.89 -4.97 -18.76
CA ARG A 9 -21.18 -4.90 -18.08
C ARG A 9 -22.00 -3.74 -18.59
N GLU A 10 -23.30 -3.95 -18.68
CA GLU A 10 -24.26 -2.87 -18.78
C GLU A 10 -24.37 -2.14 -17.44
N TRP A 11 -24.84 -0.89 -17.46
CA TRP A 11 -24.94 -0.05 -16.28
C TRP A 11 -26.35 0.53 -16.17
N ALA A 12 -26.89 0.57 -14.96
CA ALA A 12 -28.19 1.15 -14.67
C ALA A 12 -28.14 2.07 -13.44
N SER A 13 -29.18 2.90 -13.31
CA SER A 13 -29.34 3.85 -12.22
C SER A 13 -30.12 3.23 -11.06
N PHE A 14 -29.61 3.37 -9.84
CA PHE A 14 -30.21 2.86 -8.61
C PHE A 14 -30.33 3.96 -7.56
N PHE A 15 -31.39 3.98 -6.77
CA PHE A 15 -31.45 4.88 -5.61
C PHE A 15 -30.43 4.44 -4.55
N ILE A 16 -29.74 5.39 -3.92
CA ILE A 16 -28.78 5.10 -2.84
C ILE A 16 -29.54 4.56 -1.62
N GLY A 17 -30.68 5.14 -1.26
CA GLY A 17 -31.50 4.72 -0.12
C GLY A 17 -32.99 4.85 -0.38
N GLY A 18 -33.80 4.78 0.68
CA GLY A 18 -35.27 4.70 0.56
C GLY A 18 -35.76 3.28 0.32
N GLU A 19 -37.07 3.10 0.12
CA GLU A 19 -37.70 1.76 0.03
C GLU A 19 -37.12 0.90 -1.10
N ASN A 20 -36.74 1.52 -2.22
CA ASN A 20 -36.14 0.85 -3.38
C ASN A 20 -34.62 1.15 -3.51
N GLY A 21 -33.99 1.57 -2.43
CA GLY A 21 -32.57 1.94 -2.42
C GLY A 21 -31.65 0.75 -2.19
N ILE A 22 -30.42 0.83 -2.68
CA ILE A 22 -29.42 -0.22 -2.49
C ILE A 22 -28.82 -0.23 -1.08
N PHE A 23 -28.98 0.83 -0.28
CA PHE A 23 -28.54 0.86 1.11
C PHE A 23 -29.71 1.10 2.06
N ASN A 24 -29.69 0.41 3.19
CA ASN A 24 -30.39 0.87 4.38
C ASN A 24 -29.56 2.01 5.00
N ILE A 25 -30.14 3.21 5.08
CA ILE A 25 -29.46 4.41 5.57
C ILE A 25 -30.04 4.81 6.93
N GLU A 26 -29.17 4.89 7.93
CA GLU A 26 -29.52 5.33 9.29
C GLU A 26 -28.64 6.51 9.70
N ALA A 27 -29.19 7.45 10.48
CA ALA A 27 -28.38 8.43 11.17
C ALA A 27 -27.62 7.77 12.34
N THR A 28 -26.45 8.31 12.70
CA THR A 28 -25.66 7.87 13.87
C THR A 28 -26.52 7.63 15.12
N LYS A 29 -26.24 6.52 15.82
CA LYS A 29 -26.94 6.14 17.05
C LYS A 29 -26.35 6.76 18.33
N SER A 30 -25.22 7.46 18.21
CA SER A 30 -24.48 7.98 19.37
C SER A 30 -24.32 9.50 19.37
N GLY A 31 -23.88 10.10 18.26
CA GLY A 31 -23.69 11.55 18.17
C GLY A 31 -22.88 12.16 19.34
N ILE A 32 -21.83 11.49 19.80
CA ILE A 32 -21.12 11.87 21.04
C ILE A 32 -20.34 13.17 20.81
N ASP A 33 -20.52 14.17 21.67
CA ASP A 33 -19.62 15.32 21.66
C ASP A 33 -18.23 14.92 22.16
N LYS A 34 -17.17 15.42 21.53
CA LYS A 34 -15.79 15.01 21.86
C LYS A 34 -15.43 15.18 23.34
N ASN A 35 -15.96 16.22 24.01
CA ASN A 35 -15.75 16.47 25.44
C ASN A 35 -16.49 15.49 26.37
N LYS A 36 -17.41 14.68 25.84
CA LYS A 36 -18.17 13.66 26.57
C LYS A 36 -17.65 12.24 26.33
N LEU A 37 -16.62 12.06 25.49
CA LEU A 37 -16.00 10.76 25.26
C LEU A 37 -15.18 10.32 26.46
N LYS A 38 -15.34 9.05 26.84
CA LYS A 38 -14.32 8.38 27.64
C LYS A 38 -13.08 8.22 26.78
N THR A 39 -11.92 8.60 27.31
CA THR A 39 -10.62 8.46 26.64
C THR A 39 -9.72 7.53 27.45
N ALA A 40 -8.82 6.83 26.76
CA ALA A 40 -7.76 6.04 27.38
C ALA A 40 -6.53 6.07 26.47
N LYS A 41 -5.35 5.87 27.08
CA LYS A 41 -4.08 5.88 26.36
C LYS A 41 -3.99 4.78 25.30
N ASP A 42 -4.64 3.64 25.55
CA ASP A 42 -4.61 2.44 24.69
C ASP A 42 -5.99 2.07 24.12
N GLY A 43 -6.81 3.08 23.79
CA GLY A 43 -8.08 2.86 23.10
C GLY A 43 -7.89 2.09 21.79
N LYS A 44 -8.82 1.19 21.46
CA LYS A 44 -8.75 0.33 20.26
C LYS A 44 -9.92 0.53 19.30
N THR A 45 -10.95 1.25 19.75
CA THR A 45 -12.21 1.38 19.03
C THR A 45 -12.24 2.74 18.34
N PRO A 46 -12.41 2.80 17.02
CA PRO A 46 -12.36 4.07 16.30
C PRO A 46 -13.55 4.95 16.70
N TYR A 47 -13.28 6.24 16.90
CA TYR A 47 -14.29 7.28 17.03
C TYR A 47 -14.35 8.09 15.72
N ILE A 48 -15.41 7.84 14.95
CA ILE A 48 -15.63 8.41 13.62
C ILE A 48 -16.35 9.74 13.71
N THR A 49 -15.84 10.72 12.97
CA THR A 49 -16.40 12.07 12.87
C THR A 49 -16.52 12.48 11.41
N ARG A 50 -16.98 13.70 11.17
CA ARG A 50 -17.05 14.31 9.85
C ARG A 50 -15.68 14.71 9.28
N SER A 51 -14.58 14.26 9.89
CA SER A 51 -13.22 14.57 9.41
C SER A 51 -13.02 14.08 7.98
N GLU A 52 -12.38 14.89 7.15
CA GLU A 52 -11.98 14.53 5.78
C GLU A 52 -10.70 13.70 5.73
N THR A 53 -9.97 13.61 6.84
CA THR A 53 -8.72 12.84 6.94
C THR A 53 -8.92 11.52 7.68
N ASP A 54 -7.95 10.61 7.52
CA ASP A 54 -7.82 9.38 8.32
C ASP A 54 -9.08 8.50 8.35
N ASN A 55 -9.78 8.38 7.22
CA ASN A 55 -11.01 7.59 7.11
C ASN A 55 -12.14 8.05 8.06
N GLY A 56 -12.13 9.34 8.44
CA GLY A 56 -13.05 9.92 9.41
C GLY A 56 -12.69 9.65 10.87
N ILE A 57 -11.64 8.87 11.14
CA ILE A 57 -11.20 8.50 12.49
C ILE A 57 -10.56 9.73 13.15
N ASN A 58 -11.15 10.21 14.24
CA ASN A 58 -10.57 11.32 15.01
C ASN A 58 -9.58 10.83 16.07
N LEU A 59 -9.90 9.73 16.75
CA LEU A 59 -9.04 9.03 17.71
C LEU A 59 -9.55 7.61 17.95
N PHE A 60 -8.77 6.81 18.66
CA PHE A 60 -9.22 5.55 19.23
C PHE A 60 -9.62 5.73 20.69
N VAL A 61 -10.75 5.15 21.07
CA VAL A 61 -11.35 5.24 22.41
C VAL A 61 -11.52 3.85 23.02
N PRO A 62 -11.77 3.76 24.34
CA PRO A 62 -12.21 2.51 24.96
C PRO A 62 -13.45 1.95 24.27
N ASP A 63 -13.58 0.61 24.32
CA ASP A 63 -14.69 -0.07 23.65
C ASP A 63 -16.05 0.32 24.24
N GLU A 64 -16.10 0.61 25.53
CA GLU A 64 -17.30 1.04 26.25
C GLU A 64 -17.36 2.56 26.43
N GLN A 65 -18.50 3.17 26.07
CA GLN A 65 -18.83 4.57 26.34
C GLN A 65 -19.91 4.68 27.43
N MET A 66 -20.52 5.86 27.59
CA MET A 66 -21.67 6.00 28.50
C MET A 66 -22.87 5.18 27.98
N ARG A 67 -23.62 4.54 28.87
CA ARG A 67 -24.75 3.63 28.56
C ARG A 67 -25.82 4.20 27.61
N LYS A 68 -25.97 5.53 27.56
CA LYS A 68 -26.93 6.20 26.67
C LYS A 68 -26.53 6.19 25.20
N TYR A 69 -25.26 5.94 24.89
CA TYR A 69 -24.73 5.88 23.54
C TYR A 69 -24.75 4.44 23.03
N LYS A 70 -25.00 4.25 21.73
CA LYS A 70 -25.00 2.94 21.09
C LYS A 70 -23.92 2.85 20.02
N LYS A 71 -23.07 1.83 20.14
CA LYS A 71 -22.00 1.56 19.21
C LYS A 71 -22.59 1.18 17.85
N ASP A 72 -21.97 1.65 16.79
CA ASP A 72 -22.34 1.31 15.42
C ASP A 72 -21.50 0.11 14.94
N ASP A 73 -22.11 -0.79 14.18
CA ASP A 73 -21.45 -1.99 13.66
C ASP A 73 -20.46 -1.65 12.53
N GLY A 74 -19.46 -2.52 12.36
CA GLY A 74 -18.53 -2.44 11.23
C GLY A 74 -19.14 -2.95 9.92
N ASN A 75 -18.32 -2.99 8.88
CA ASN A 75 -18.70 -3.34 7.52
C ASN A 75 -19.81 -2.43 6.94
N VAL A 76 -19.62 -1.12 7.08
CA VAL A 76 -20.56 -0.10 6.60
C VAL A 76 -19.84 1.04 5.88
N ILE A 77 -20.57 1.84 5.11
CA ILE A 77 -20.07 3.12 4.59
C ILE A 77 -20.62 4.26 5.44
N THR A 78 -19.76 5.19 5.85
CA THR A 78 -20.15 6.41 6.57
C THR A 78 -20.10 7.63 5.66
N ILE A 79 -21.15 8.44 5.69
CA ILE A 79 -21.21 9.74 5.01
C ILE A 79 -21.28 10.89 6.02
N GLY A 80 -20.35 11.84 5.93
CA GLY A 80 -20.42 13.08 6.68
C GLY A 80 -21.49 14.01 6.11
N LEU A 81 -22.54 14.33 6.88
CA LEU A 81 -23.66 15.14 6.38
C LEU A 81 -23.20 16.49 5.83
N ASP A 82 -22.34 17.18 6.60
CA ASP A 82 -21.89 18.54 6.32
C ASP A 82 -20.60 18.61 5.49
N THR A 83 -19.75 17.58 5.56
CA THR A 83 -18.44 17.53 4.90
C THR A 83 -18.42 16.61 3.69
N GLN A 84 -19.54 15.92 3.41
CA GLN A 84 -19.69 15.06 2.23
C GLN A 84 -18.63 13.95 2.12
N THR A 85 -17.95 13.63 3.23
CA THR A 85 -16.95 12.56 3.28
C THR A 85 -17.61 11.21 3.08
N VAL A 86 -16.92 10.29 2.42
CA VAL A 86 -17.41 8.92 2.17
C VAL A 86 -16.30 7.94 2.50
N PHE A 87 -16.52 7.11 3.52
CA PHE A 87 -15.51 6.22 4.08
C PHE A 87 -16.07 4.85 4.43
N TYR A 88 -15.27 3.80 4.28
CA TYR A 88 -15.64 2.44 4.68
C TYR A 88 -15.13 2.16 6.09
N GLN A 89 -15.99 1.69 6.98
CA GLN A 89 -15.65 1.35 8.36
C GLN A 89 -15.67 -0.17 8.53
N LYS A 90 -14.49 -0.79 8.54
CA LYS A 90 -14.35 -2.25 8.71
C LYS A 90 -14.79 -2.73 10.09
N ASN A 91 -14.39 -2.00 11.14
CA ASN A 91 -14.62 -2.38 12.53
C ASN A 91 -15.77 -1.58 13.14
N SER A 92 -16.44 -2.14 14.13
CA SER A 92 -17.44 -1.40 14.93
C SER A 92 -16.82 -0.15 15.58
N PHE A 93 -17.62 0.89 15.70
CA PHE A 93 -17.13 2.23 15.99
C PHE A 93 -18.10 3.07 16.82
N TRP A 94 -17.56 4.14 17.40
CA TRP A 94 -18.35 5.20 18.02
C TRP A 94 -18.42 6.39 17.07
N THR A 95 -19.50 7.14 17.12
CA THR A 95 -19.76 8.23 16.15
C THR A 95 -19.95 9.57 16.84
N GLY A 96 -19.36 10.60 16.24
CA GLY A 96 -19.71 12.00 16.50
C GLY A 96 -21.01 12.39 15.80
N GLN A 97 -21.37 13.66 15.88
CA GLN A 97 -22.61 14.16 15.29
C GLN A 97 -22.59 14.21 13.75
N ASN A 98 -23.78 14.17 13.15
CA ASN A 98 -24.03 14.41 11.72
C ASN A 98 -23.34 13.40 10.78
N ILE A 99 -23.38 12.12 11.13
CA ILE A 99 -22.92 11.00 10.29
C ILE A 99 -24.12 10.17 9.84
N GLN A 100 -24.18 9.83 8.56
CA GLN A 100 -25.08 8.84 7.99
C GLN A 100 -24.33 7.51 7.82
N ILE A 101 -25.00 6.39 8.07
CA ILE A 101 -24.45 5.05 8.02
C ILE A 101 -25.23 4.26 6.97
N LEU A 102 -24.52 3.75 5.97
CA LEU A 102 -25.07 3.01 4.83
C LEU A 102 -24.72 1.54 5.01
N LYS A 103 -25.76 0.69 5.08
CA LYS A 103 -25.66 -0.76 5.27
C LYS A 103 -26.23 -1.50 4.07
N ASN A 104 -25.59 -2.58 3.66
CA ASN A 104 -26.10 -3.55 2.70
C ASN A 104 -25.47 -4.93 2.99
N ASP A 105 -26.22 -6.01 2.83
CA ASP A 105 -25.76 -7.37 3.16
C ASP A 105 -24.68 -7.88 2.19
N ASN A 106 -24.62 -7.35 0.96
CA ASN A 106 -23.58 -7.64 -0.03
C ASN A 106 -22.36 -6.71 0.13
N LEU A 107 -22.36 -5.79 1.10
CA LEU A 107 -21.23 -4.90 1.31
C LEU A 107 -20.06 -5.69 1.91
N ASN A 108 -18.90 -5.55 1.31
CA ASN A 108 -17.62 -5.96 1.87
C ASN A 108 -16.57 -4.92 1.50
N TYR A 109 -15.30 -5.14 1.89
CA TYR A 109 -14.22 -4.19 1.63
C TYR A 109 -14.07 -3.86 0.13
N TRP A 110 -14.05 -4.87 -0.75
CA TRP A 110 -13.83 -4.67 -2.17
C TRP A 110 -15.02 -4.00 -2.84
N VAL A 111 -16.24 -4.44 -2.52
CA VAL A 111 -17.47 -3.79 -2.96
C VAL A 111 -17.51 -2.32 -2.51
N ALA A 112 -17.12 -2.03 -1.26
CA ALA A 112 -17.04 -0.66 -0.77
C ALA A 112 -16.03 0.19 -1.55
N MET A 113 -14.86 -0.37 -1.86
CA MET A 113 -13.83 0.32 -2.66
C MET A 113 -14.31 0.62 -4.09
N PHE A 114 -15.19 -0.19 -4.66
CA PHE A 114 -15.85 0.10 -5.93
C PHE A 114 -16.88 1.23 -5.80
N LEU A 115 -17.69 1.21 -4.75
CA LEU A 115 -18.82 2.14 -4.56
C LEU A 115 -18.38 3.52 -4.09
N ILE A 116 -17.34 3.63 -3.25
CA ILE A 116 -16.91 4.90 -2.64
C ILE A 116 -16.61 5.99 -3.69
N PRO A 117 -15.83 5.75 -4.77
CA PRO A 117 -15.62 6.75 -5.81
C PRO A 117 -16.93 7.25 -6.43
N LEU A 118 -17.86 6.34 -6.70
CA LEU A 118 -19.16 6.66 -7.31
C LEU A 118 -20.06 7.45 -6.34
N LEU A 119 -20.05 7.10 -5.06
CA LEU A 119 -20.74 7.84 -4.00
C LEU A 119 -20.13 9.24 -3.84
N LYS A 120 -18.80 9.38 -3.88
CA LYS A 120 -18.11 10.67 -3.81
C LYS A 120 -18.55 11.60 -4.94
N ILE A 121 -18.64 11.10 -6.17
CA ILE A 121 -19.19 11.86 -7.31
C ILE A 121 -20.61 12.35 -6.98
N GLN A 122 -21.46 11.49 -6.42
CA GLN A 122 -22.80 11.89 -6.02
C GLN A 122 -22.81 12.91 -4.88
N MET A 123 -21.79 12.93 -4.01
CA MET A 123 -21.72 13.88 -2.92
C MET A 123 -21.32 15.28 -3.37
N GLU A 124 -20.73 15.47 -4.56
CA GLU A 124 -20.31 16.77 -5.09
C GLU A 124 -21.47 17.78 -5.25
N LYS A 125 -22.72 17.30 -5.34
CA LYS A 125 -23.91 18.16 -5.43
C LYS A 125 -24.43 18.66 -4.08
N PHE A 126 -23.85 18.18 -2.98
CA PHE A 126 -24.20 18.61 -1.62
C PHE A 126 -23.13 19.55 -1.08
N SER A 127 -23.54 20.42 -0.16
CA SER A 127 -22.64 21.40 0.44
C SER A 127 -23.10 21.83 1.83
N TRP A 128 -22.18 22.35 2.61
CA TRP A 128 -22.49 22.96 3.89
C TRP A 128 -23.37 24.22 3.73
N GLY A 129 -24.21 24.53 4.73
CA GLY A 129 -25.06 25.74 4.72
C GLY A 129 -26.48 25.53 4.18
N GLY A 130 -27.08 24.36 4.47
CA GLY A 130 -28.48 24.05 4.13
C GLY A 130 -28.65 23.03 3.00
N ASN A 131 -27.60 22.73 2.24
CA ASN A 131 -27.59 21.71 1.18
C ASN A 131 -26.81 20.42 1.53
N GLY A 132 -26.71 20.07 2.82
CA GLY A 132 -25.97 18.88 3.26
C GLY A 132 -26.59 17.56 2.81
N ALA A 133 -25.84 16.47 2.94
CA ALA A 133 -26.23 15.10 2.60
C ALA A 133 -27.19 14.51 3.66
N THR A 134 -28.38 15.11 3.78
CA THR A 134 -29.42 14.66 4.70
C THR A 134 -29.97 13.30 4.26
N LEU A 135 -30.51 12.52 5.20
CA LEU A 135 -31.11 11.22 4.95
C LEU A 135 -32.12 11.27 3.78
N GLY A 136 -33.04 12.24 3.79
CA GLY A 136 -34.03 12.39 2.73
C GLY A 136 -33.42 12.72 1.35
N ARG A 137 -32.29 13.44 1.29
CA ARG A 137 -31.59 13.73 0.02
C ARG A 137 -30.80 12.53 -0.49
N LEU A 138 -30.19 11.77 0.41
CA LEU A 138 -29.52 10.51 0.06
C LEU A 138 -30.53 9.50 -0.49
N ASN A 139 -31.71 9.37 0.13
CA ASN A 139 -32.76 8.47 -0.34
C ASN A 139 -33.29 8.81 -1.74
N ARG A 140 -33.25 10.08 -2.14
CA ARG A 140 -33.67 10.51 -3.50
C ARG A 140 -32.51 10.54 -4.51
N THR A 141 -31.28 10.32 -4.07
CA THR A 141 -30.13 10.35 -4.96
C THR A 141 -29.96 9.01 -5.64
N GLN A 142 -29.63 9.05 -6.93
CA GLN A 142 -29.28 7.86 -7.69
C GLN A 142 -27.77 7.74 -7.95
N ILE A 143 -27.31 6.51 -8.13
CA ILE A 143 -25.94 6.11 -8.45
C ILE A 143 -25.97 5.11 -9.61
N MET A 144 -25.03 5.24 -10.54
CA MET A 144 -24.88 4.30 -11.65
C MET A 144 -24.04 3.10 -11.22
N LEU A 145 -24.53 1.89 -11.43
CA LEU A 145 -23.84 0.64 -11.09
C LEU A 145 -23.92 -0.38 -12.24
N PRO A 146 -22.92 -1.28 -12.36
CA PRO A 146 -22.99 -2.38 -13.31
C PRO A 146 -24.13 -3.33 -12.92
N ILE A 147 -24.79 -3.92 -13.92
CA ILE A 147 -25.91 -4.84 -13.70
C ILE A 147 -25.59 -6.27 -14.11
N ASN A 148 -26.20 -7.22 -13.41
CA ASN A 148 -26.21 -8.63 -13.77
C ASN A 148 -27.35 -8.94 -14.77
N LEU A 149 -27.51 -10.22 -15.11
CA LEU A 149 -28.56 -10.67 -16.05
C LEU A 149 -29.99 -10.45 -15.51
N ASP A 150 -30.15 -10.29 -14.20
CA ASP A 150 -31.43 -10.01 -13.54
C ASP A 150 -31.70 -8.51 -13.38
N TYR A 151 -30.90 -7.66 -14.04
CA TYR A 151 -30.96 -6.19 -13.96
C TYR A 151 -30.76 -5.64 -12.53
N GLN A 152 -30.15 -6.43 -11.63
CA GLN A 152 -29.75 -6.01 -10.28
C GLN A 152 -28.27 -5.58 -10.27
N PRO A 153 -27.81 -4.80 -9.27
CA PRO A 153 -26.40 -4.46 -9.15
C PRO A 153 -25.52 -5.72 -9.12
N ASP A 154 -24.50 -5.78 -9.98
CA ASP A 154 -23.58 -6.91 -10.08
C ASP A 154 -22.49 -6.82 -9.00
N TRP A 155 -22.86 -7.20 -7.77
CA TRP A 155 -21.97 -7.16 -6.60
C TRP A 155 -20.71 -8.00 -6.79
N GLN A 156 -20.85 -9.18 -7.41
CA GLN A 156 -19.73 -10.08 -7.66
C GLN A 156 -18.73 -9.47 -8.65
N PHE A 157 -19.23 -8.86 -9.74
CA PHE A 157 -18.35 -8.14 -10.67
C PHE A 157 -17.63 -6.97 -9.99
N MET A 158 -18.30 -6.19 -9.16
CA MET A 158 -17.68 -5.07 -8.43
C MET A 158 -16.55 -5.56 -7.52
N GLU A 159 -16.76 -6.65 -6.79
CA GLU A 159 -15.75 -7.28 -5.94
C GLU A 159 -14.55 -7.81 -6.76
N ASP A 160 -14.81 -8.63 -7.77
CA ASP A 160 -13.76 -9.27 -8.57
C ASP A 160 -12.95 -8.24 -9.36
N TYR A 161 -13.59 -7.16 -9.82
CA TYR A 161 -12.91 -6.06 -10.50
C TYR A 161 -11.90 -5.36 -9.59
N ILE A 162 -12.27 -5.06 -8.33
CA ILE A 162 -11.35 -4.43 -7.38
C ILE A 162 -10.24 -5.40 -6.96
N LYS A 163 -10.55 -6.68 -6.71
CA LYS A 163 -9.52 -7.71 -6.43
C LYS A 163 -8.49 -7.79 -7.55
N GLN A 164 -8.93 -7.86 -8.80
CA GLN A 164 -8.03 -7.85 -9.95
C GLN A 164 -7.12 -6.61 -9.98
N LYS A 165 -7.67 -5.42 -9.69
CA LYS A 165 -6.89 -4.17 -9.63
C LYS A 165 -5.86 -4.16 -8.50
N GLU A 166 -6.23 -4.69 -7.35
CA GLU A 166 -5.35 -4.82 -6.18
C GLU A 166 -4.20 -5.79 -6.49
N GLU A 167 -4.49 -6.96 -7.07
CA GLU A 167 -3.50 -7.95 -7.49
C GLU A 167 -2.52 -7.39 -8.54
N GLU A 168 -3.01 -6.65 -9.53
CA GLU A 168 -2.17 -5.98 -10.53
C GLU A 168 -1.17 -5.02 -9.86
N LYS A 169 -1.60 -4.27 -8.84
CA LYS A 169 -0.73 -3.34 -8.09
C LYS A 169 0.26 -4.04 -7.19
N ILE A 170 -0.17 -5.10 -6.50
CA ILE A 170 0.74 -5.91 -5.68
C ILE A 170 1.83 -6.53 -6.56
N LYS A 171 1.48 -7.06 -7.74
CA LYS A 171 2.46 -7.62 -8.67
C LYS A 171 3.48 -6.56 -9.14
N GLN A 172 3.01 -5.37 -9.54
CA GLN A 172 3.91 -4.26 -9.92
C GLN A 172 4.91 -3.93 -8.80
N LEU A 173 4.44 -3.94 -7.55
CA LEU A 173 5.27 -3.67 -6.37
C LEU A 173 6.32 -4.77 -6.15
N ILE A 174 5.93 -6.04 -6.28
CA ILE A 174 6.83 -7.19 -6.16
C ILE A 174 7.91 -7.13 -7.25
N ASP A 175 7.52 -6.88 -8.50
CA ASP A 175 8.45 -6.81 -9.62
C ASP A 175 9.47 -5.68 -9.42
N TYR A 176 9.02 -4.50 -8.97
CA TYR A 176 9.89 -3.37 -8.65
C TYR A 176 10.93 -3.70 -7.57
N TYR A 177 10.50 -4.29 -6.45
CA TYR A 177 11.43 -4.64 -5.37
C TYR A 177 12.32 -5.85 -5.70
N THR A 178 11.85 -6.76 -6.58
CA THR A 178 12.65 -7.88 -7.09
C THR A 178 13.78 -7.36 -7.98
N GLN A 179 13.49 -6.38 -8.86
CA GLN A 179 14.51 -5.77 -9.71
C GLN A 179 15.57 -5.06 -8.87
N GLN A 180 15.18 -4.25 -7.89
CA GLN A 180 16.13 -3.60 -6.98
C GLN A 180 16.97 -4.60 -6.18
N ALA A 181 16.36 -5.69 -5.72
CA ALA A 181 17.09 -6.75 -5.03
C ALA A 181 18.10 -7.45 -5.96
N THR A 182 17.76 -7.61 -7.24
CA THR A 182 18.61 -8.21 -8.27
C THR A 182 19.78 -7.29 -8.62
N ASP A 183 19.54 -5.99 -8.75
CA ASP A 183 20.59 -5.01 -9.04
C ASP A 183 21.58 -4.90 -7.86
N ILE A 184 21.07 -4.95 -6.63
CA ILE A 184 21.90 -5.04 -5.42
C ILE A 184 22.66 -6.37 -5.40
N LEU A 185 22.04 -7.50 -5.81
CA LEU A 185 22.69 -8.81 -5.89
C LEU A 185 23.86 -8.80 -6.89
N ILE A 186 23.68 -8.16 -8.04
CA ILE A 186 24.70 -8.02 -9.08
C ILE A 186 25.84 -7.11 -8.61
N GLN A 187 25.53 -6.05 -7.84
CA GLN A 187 26.53 -5.11 -7.32
C GLN A 187 27.29 -5.63 -6.09
N THR A 188 26.71 -6.53 -5.30
CA THR A 188 27.30 -6.98 -4.02
C THR A 188 27.97 -8.35 -4.06
N ALA A 189 27.79 -9.13 -5.13
CA ALA A 189 28.30 -10.48 -5.20
C ALA A 189 29.52 -10.60 -6.13
N SER A 190 30.71 -10.78 -5.53
CA SER A 190 31.78 -11.55 -6.17
C SER A 190 31.31 -13.02 -6.29
N ILE A 191 30.58 -13.32 -7.36
CA ILE A 191 30.25 -14.72 -7.76
C ILE A 191 31.33 -15.27 -8.72
N THR A 192 32.31 -14.43 -9.11
CA THR A 192 33.34 -14.78 -10.09
C THR A 192 34.41 -15.73 -9.55
N ASP A 193 34.56 -15.84 -8.23
CA ASP A 193 35.67 -16.58 -7.61
C ASP A 193 35.30 -18.02 -7.21
N ARG A 194 34.20 -18.57 -7.75
CA ARG A 194 33.73 -19.93 -7.45
C ARG A 194 33.52 -20.72 -8.71
N GLU A 195 33.89 -22.00 -8.65
CA GLU A 195 33.57 -22.95 -9.71
C GLU A 195 32.11 -23.41 -9.60
N TRP A 196 31.50 -23.65 -10.75
CA TRP A 196 30.10 -24.06 -10.84
C TRP A 196 30.00 -25.34 -11.66
N LYS A 197 29.12 -26.24 -11.24
CA LYS A 197 28.88 -27.52 -11.91
C LYS A 197 27.40 -27.78 -12.06
N ALA A 198 27.04 -28.45 -13.15
CA ALA A 198 25.67 -28.84 -13.42
C ALA A 198 25.37 -30.18 -12.73
N PHE A 199 24.35 -30.20 -11.87
CA PHE A 199 23.89 -31.39 -11.15
C PHE A 199 22.50 -31.80 -11.65
N PRO A 200 22.26 -33.09 -11.94
CA PRO A 200 20.92 -33.61 -12.17
C PRO A 200 19.98 -33.33 -11.00
N PHE A 201 18.72 -33.00 -11.28
CA PHE A 201 17.73 -32.71 -10.24
C PHE A 201 17.55 -33.88 -9.25
N ASN A 202 17.63 -35.12 -9.72
CA ASN A 202 17.51 -36.32 -8.89
C ASN A 202 18.73 -36.61 -7.99
N GLU A 203 19.85 -35.91 -8.19
CA GLU A 203 20.98 -35.93 -7.25
C GLU A 203 20.85 -34.83 -6.17
N ILE A 204 20.00 -33.83 -6.41
CA ILE A 204 19.84 -32.65 -5.56
C ILE A 204 18.60 -32.78 -4.67
N PHE A 205 17.49 -33.26 -5.22
CA PHE A 205 16.22 -33.40 -4.52
C PHE A 205 15.97 -34.87 -4.22
N GLU A 206 15.77 -35.17 -2.93
CA GLU A 206 15.39 -36.50 -2.45
C GLU A 206 14.02 -36.90 -3.01
N GLU A 207 13.07 -35.95 -3.02
CA GLU A 207 11.73 -36.16 -3.58
C GLU A 207 11.42 -35.13 -4.67
N ILE A 208 11.01 -35.64 -5.83
CA ILE A 208 10.45 -34.86 -6.93
C ILE A 208 9.07 -35.44 -7.23
N GLN A 209 8.04 -34.82 -6.66
CA GLN A 209 6.69 -35.38 -6.71
C GLN A 209 5.68 -34.35 -7.23
N ARG A 210 5.03 -34.67 -8.35
CA ARG A 210 3.89 -33.88 -8.83
C ARG A 210 2.78 -33.85 -7.77
N GLY A 211 2.01 -32.76 -7.67
CA GLY A 211 0.78 -32.79 -6.89
C GLY A 211 -0.27 -33.73 -7.50
N LYS A 212 -1.50 -33.70 -6.97
CA LYS A 212 -2.59 -34.58 -7.42
C LYS A 212 -3.75 -33.77 -7.93
N ARG A 213 -4.37 -34.24 -9.03
CA ARG A 213 -5.49 -33.54 -9.65
C ARG A 213 -6.66 -33.50 -8.69
N LEU A 214 -7.08 -32.29 -8.36
CA LEU A 214 -8.28 -32.01 -7.58
C LEU A 214 -9.02 -30.84 -8.25
N THR A 215 -10.17 -31.14 -8.88
CA THR A 215 -10.97 -30.12 -9.55
C THR A 215 -11.64 -29.21 -8.52
N LYS A 216 -11.88 -27.95 -8.90
CA LYS A 216 -12.49 -26.95 -8.02
C LYS A 216 -13.85 -27.40 -7.45
N SER A 217 -14.63 -28.15 -8.22
CA SER A 217 -15.91 -28.75 -7.78
C SER A 217 -15.78 -29.76 -6.63
N ASN A 218 -14.60 -30.38 -6.49
CA ASN A 218 -14.33 -31.44 -5.51
C ASN A 218 -13.53 -30.91 -4.31
N GLN A 219 -13.18 -29.63 -4.32
CA GLN A 219 -12.52 -28.99 -3.20
C GLN A 219 -13.53 -28.71 -2.08
N ILE A 220 -13.11 -28.96 -0.85
CA ILE A 220 -13.85 -28.64 0.37
C ILE A 220 -13.13 -27.46 0.98
N GLU A 221 -13.84 -26.34 1.18
CA GLU A 221 -13.28 -25.13 1.80
C GLU A 221 -12.69 -25.43 3.18
N GLY A 222 -11.54 -24.84 3.48
CA GLY A 222 -10.79 -25.11 4.71
C GLY A 222 -9.69 -24.09 4.97
N ASP A 223 -8.67 -24.49 5.71
CA ASP A 223 -7.58 -23.63 6.19
C ASP A 223 -6.17 -24.06 5.73
N ILE A 224 -6.05 -25.18 4.99
CA ILE A 224 -4.77 -25.62 4.40
C ILE A 224 -4.60 -24.97 3.03
N PRO A 225 -3.49 -24.26 2.76
CA PRO A 225 -3.24 -23.67 1.46
C PRO A 225 -3.26 -24.71 0.33
N TYR A 226 -3.99 -24.42 -0.75
CA TYR A 226 -3.93 -25.18 -1.99
C TYR A 226 -3.01 -24.47 -2.99
N ILE A 227 -1.92 -25.13 -3.38
CA ILE A 227 -0.92 -24.57 -4.28
C ILE A 227 -1.19 -25.00 -5.73
N SER A 228 -1.36 -24.00 -6.59
CA SER A 228 -1.59 -24.14 -8.03
C SER A 228 -0.44 -23.52 -8.84
N SER A 229 -0.57 -23.50 -10.17
CA SER A 229 0.44 -22.96 -11.09
C SER A 229 0.47 -21.43 -11.19
N SER A 230 -0.03 -20.72 -10.19
CA SER A 230 0.01 -19.25 -10.16
C SER A 230 1.42 -18.73 -9.86
N ALA A 231 1.86 -17.69 -10.58
CA ALA A 231 3.07 -16.93 -10.24
C ALA A 231 2.82 -15.83 -9.20
N THR A 232 1.58 -15.63 -8.75
CA THR A 232 1.24 -14.65 -7.72
C THR A 232 1.03 -15.36 -6.38
N GLN A 233 1.15 -14.62 -5.27
CA GLN A 233 0.84 -15.11 -3.91
C GLN A 233 1.54 -16.43 -3.53
N ASN A 234 2.78 -16.63 -4.01
CA ASN A 234 3.53 -17.88 -3.83
C ASN A 234 2.79 -19.13 -4.35
N GLY A 235 1.93 -19.00 -5.36
CA GLY A 235 1.16 -20.12 -5.91
C GLY A 235 -0.07 -20.51 -5.10
N VAL A 236 -0.39 -19.82 -4.00
CA VAL A 236 -1.61 -20.08 -3.22
C VAL A 236 -2.84 -19.68 -4.04
N ASP A 237 -3.72 -20.63 -4.33
CA ASP A 237 -4.96 -20.43 -5.10
C ASP A 237 -6.16 -20.17 -4.19
N ASN A 238 -6.30 -21.01 -3.16
CA ASN A 238 -7.34 -20.94 -2.12
C ASN A 238 -6.91 -21.79 -0.91
N PHE A 239 -7.84 -22.00 0.03
CA PHE A 239 -7.64 -22.86 1.20
C PHE A 239 -8.68 -23.97 1.23
N ILE A 240 -8.26 -25.20 1.52
CA ILE A 240 -9.09 -26.41 1.46
C ILE A 240 -8.84 -27.33 2.66
N SER A 241 -9.75 -28.27 2.90
CA SER A 241 -9.64 -29.29 3.97
C SER A 241 -9.81 -30.72 3.46
N ASN A 242 -9.54 -30.97 2.17
CA ASN A 242 -9.64 -32.31 1.59
C ASN A 242 -8.60 -33.27 2.20
N GLU A 243 -9.05 -34.45 2.59
CA GLU A 243 -8.20 -35.52 3.14
C GLU A 243 -8.01 -36.72 2.21
N LYS A 244 -8.91 -36.91 1.24
CA LYS A 244 -8.88 -38.06 0.31
C LYS A 244 -8.43 -37.62 -1.08
N ASN A 245 -7.64 -38.47 -1.74
CA ASN A 245 -7.15 -38.26 -3.11
C ASN A 245 -6.35 -36.97 -3.32
N ILE A 246 -5.56 -36.58 -2.32
CA ILE A 246 -4.72 -35.39 -2.29
C ILE A 246 -3.25 -35.76 -2.07
N ARG A 247 -2.35 -34.78 -2.25
CA ARG A 247 -0.94 -34.85 -1.83
C ARG A 247 -0.65 -33.64 -0.95
N LYS A 248 -0.22 -33.91 0.28
CA LYS A 248 0.22 -32.90 1.26
C LYS A 248 1.73 -32.84 1.24
N PHE A 249 2.26 -31.63 1.25
CA PHE A 249 3.69 -31.34 1.23
C PHE A 249 4.01 -30.29 2.28
N GLU A 250 5.27 -30.25 2.72
CA GLU A 250 5.79 -29.26 3.66
C GLU A 250 7.31 -29.12 3.50
N ASN A 251 7.85 -27.96 3.88
CA ASN A 251 9.29 -27.71 3.91
C ASN A 251 10.02 -28.04 2.60
N CYS A 252 9.43 -27.64 1.48
CA CYS A 252 9.91 -27.94 0.14
C CYS A 252 9.70 -26.75 -0.81
N LEU A 253 10.26 -26.84 -2.02
CA LEU A 253 9.89 -25.94 -3.11
C LEU A 253 8.71 -26.49 -3.89
N THR A 254 7.91 -25.60 -4.45
CA THR A 254 7.03 -25.94 -5.57
C THR A 254 7.55 -25.30 -6.84
N ILE A 255 7.36 -25.98 -7.97
CA ILE A 255 7.54 -25.43 -9.32
C ILE A 255 6.26 -25.63 -10.14
N ALA A 256 5.79 -24.55 -10.77
CA ALA A 256 4.64 -24.60 -11.67
C ALA A 256 4.99 -25.33 -12.98
N ASN A 257 4.22 -26.37 -13.29
CA ASN A 257 4.41 -27.22 -14.47
C ASN A 257 3.78 -26.64 -15.74
N SER A 258 2.60 -26.02 -15.58
CA SER A 258 1.76 -25.42 -16.62
C SER A 258 1.43 -23.97 -16.25
N GLY A 259 0.74 -23.21 -17.11
CA GLY A 259 0.33 -21.85 -16.79
C GLY A 259 1.53 -20.91 -16.57
N SER A 260 1.81 -20.54 -15.32
CA SER A 260 3.00 -19.74 -14.98
C SER A 260 4.26 -20.61 -14.88
N VAL A 261 4.56 -21.33 -15.96
CA VAL A 261 5.58 -22.38 -16.00
C VAL A 261 6.94 -21.88 -15.49
N GLY A 262 7.51 -22.59 -14.52
CA GLY A 262 8.79 -22.24 -13.92
C GLY A 262 8.71 -21.34 -12.69
N ALA A 263 7.53 -20.78 -12.36
CA ALA A 263 7.32 -20.08 -11.09
C ALA A 263 7.67 -21.04 -9.93
N THR A 264 8.59 -20.61 -9.07
CA THR A 264 9.18 -21.46 -8.03
C THR A 264 9.11 -20.77 -6.66
N PHE A 265 8.57 -21.45 -5.65
CA PHE A 265 8.34 -20.88 -4.32
C PHE A 265 8.74 -21.83 -3.21
N PHE A 266 9.27 -21.29 -2.12
CA PHE A 266 9.56 -22.04 -0.89
C PHE A 266 8.39 -22.00 0.08
N HIS A 267 7.98 -23.17 0.59
CA HIS A 267 6.90 -23.32 1.54
C HIS A 267 7.42 -23.98 2.82
N HIS A 268 7.36 -23.24 3.92
CA HIS A 268 7.73 -23.73 5.27
C HIS A 268 6.54 -24.29 6.05
N TYR A 269 5.34 -24.24 5.47
CA TYR A 269 4.08 -24.69 6.05
C TYR A 269 3.52 -25.87 5.24
N GLN A 270 2.62 -26.63 5.85
CA GLN A 270 1.91 -27.71 5.16
C GLN A 270 0.94 -27.14 4.11
N PHE A 271 0.89 -27.75 2.93
CA PHE A 271 -0.02 -27.36 1.85
C PHE A 271 -0.48 -28.57 1.02
N ILE A 272 -1.55 -28.41 0.25
CA ILE A 272 -2.03 -29.40 -0.71
C ILE A 272 -1.70 -28.93 -2.13
N ALA A 273 -1.12 -29.79 -2.94
CA ALA A 273 -0.65 -29.43 -4.28
C ALA A 273 -1.55 -29.95 -5.41
N SER A 274 -1.85 -29.08 -6.37
CA SER A 274 -2.49 -29.47 -7.64
C SER A 274 -1.58 -30.34 -8.53
N ASP A 275 -2.16 -31.02 -9.52
CA ASP A 275 -1.41 -31.73 -10.58
C ASP A 275 -0.57 -30.79 -11.49
N HIS A 276 -0.80 -29.49 -11.41
CA HIS A 276 -0.09 -28.46 -12.16
C HIS A 276 1.17 -27.94 -11.46
N VAL A 277 1.53 -28.47 -10.29
CA VAL A 277 2.78 -28.14 -9.59
C VAL A 277 3.54 -29.40 -9.23
N THR A 278 4.86 -29.27 -9.12
CA THR A 278 5.76 -30.34 -8.67
C THR A 278 6.50 -29.88 -7.43
N GLU A 279 6.53 -30.72 -6.40
CA GLU A 279 7.39 -30.58 -5.24
C GLU A 279 8.84 -30.87 -5.61
N LEU A 280 9.76 -30.09 -5.04
CA LEU A 280 11.19 -30.37 -5.00
C LEU A 280 11.66 -30.30 -3.55
N LYS A 281 11.97 -31.45 -2.96
CA LYS A 281 12.33 -31.59 -1.55
C LYS A 281 13.78 -32.04 -1.40
N LEU A 282 14.52 -31.33 -0.56
CA LEU A 282 15.89 -31.70 -0.17
C LEU A 282 15.85 -32.74 0.94
N GLU A 283 16.84 -33.62 0.97
CA GLU A 283 17.09 -34.57 2.09
C GLU A 283 17.22 -33.83 3.43
N ARG A 284 17.84 -32.64 3.40
CA ARG A 284 18.03 -31.78 4.57
C ARG A 284 17.40 -30.41 4.30
N PRO A 285 16.12 -30.21 4.65
CA PRO A 285 15.43 -28.95 4.47
C PRO A 285 16.16 -27.79 5.15
N ASN A 286 16.54 -26.78 4.36
CA ASN A 286 17.12 -25.55 4.86
C ASN A 286 16.54 -24.37 4.10
N LYS A 287 15.88 -23.46 4.84
CA LYS A 287 15.23 -22.26 4.27
C LYS A 287 16.18 -21.47 3.37
N TYR A 288 17.41 -21.24 3.80
CA TYR A 288 18.36 -20.40 3.08
C TYR A 288 18.83 -21.07 1.79
N VAL A 289 19.11 -22.36 1.85
CA VAL A 289 19.40 -23.17 0.66
C VAL A 289 18.21 -23.17 -0.30
N TYR A 290 16.98 -23.38 0.17
CA TYR A 290 15.80 -23.34 -0.68
C TYR A 290 15.60 -21.98 -1.37
N LEU A 291 15.82 -20.88 -0.65
CA LEU A 291 15.74 -19.54 -1.25
C LEU A 291 16.82 -19.33 -2.33
N PHE A 292 18.03 -19.84 -2.12
CA PHE A 292 19.08 -19.85 -3.13
C PHE A 292 18.65 -20.65 -4.36
N LEU A 293 18.23 -21.90 -4.16
CA LEU A 293 17.81 -22.80 -5.23
C LEU A 293 16.62 -22.26 -6.03
N ALA A 294 15.61 -21.69 -5.34
CA ALA A 294 14.43 -21.10 -5.99
C ALA A 294 14.82 -20.01 -6.99
N SER A 295 15.83 -19.18 -6.67
CA SER A 295 16.32 -18.12 -7.56
C SER A 295 16.96 -18.66 -8.85
N ILE A 296 17.58 -19.84 -8.79
CA ILE A 296 18.20 -20.49 -9.95
C ILE A 296 17.15 -21.25 -10.76
N ILE A 297 16.29 -22.02 -10.09
CA ILE A 297 15.27 -22.86 -10.72
C ILE A 297 14.25 -22.01 -11.47
N LYS A 298 13.91 -20.82 -10.96
CA LYS A 298 13.02 -19.89 -11.64
C LYS A 298 13.47 -19.58 -13.08
N LYS A 299 14.78 -19.64 -13.40
CA LYS A 299 15.29 -19.43 -14.77
C LYS A 299 14.77 -20.46 -15.78
N LEU A 300 14.23 -21.60 -15.33
CA LEU A 300 13.55 -22.58 -16.18
C LEU A 300 12.33 -21.99 -16.91
N GLU A 301 11.75 -20.88 -16.43
CA GLU A 301 10.69 -20.13 -17.13
C GLU A 301 11.12 -19.63 -18.52
N LYS A 302 12.44 -19.53 -18.78
CA LYS A 302 12.98 -19.19 -20.11
C LYS A 302 13.02 -20.38 -21.07
N LYS A 303 13.07 -21.60 -20.53
CA LYS A 303 13.20 -22.86 -21.29
C LYS A 303 11.85 -23.51 -21.58
N TYR A 304 10.92 -23.34 -20.65
CA TYR A 304 9.59 -23.93 -20.65
C TYR A 304 8.52 -22.86 -20.83
N SER A 305 7.41 -23.24 -21.44
CA SER A 305 6.31 -22.32 -21.77
C SER A 305 5.00 -23.08 -21.82
N PHE A 306 3.88 -22.39 -22.05
CA PHE A 306 2.59 -23.05 -22.23
C PHE A 306 2.62 -24.15 -23.31
N ASN A 307 3.35 -23.92 -24.42
CA ASN A 307 3.48 -24.90 -25.50
C ASN A 307 4.55 -25.99 -25.20
N ARG A 308 5.25 -25.87 -24.09
CA ARG A 308 6.32 -26.78 -23.64
C ARG A 308 6.32 -26.84 -22.12
N GLU A 309 5.32 -27.52 -21.56
CA GLU A 309 5.16 -27.64 -20.10
C GLU A 309 6.21 -28.56 -19.46
N ILE A 310 6.41 -28.42 -18.16
CA ILE A 310 7.24 -29.32 -17.38
C ILE A 310 6.44 -30.61 -17.11
N ASN A 311 7.01 -31.75 -17.48
CA ASN A 311 6.47 -33.07 -17.18
C ASN A 311 7.44 -33.90 -16.34
N ASP A 312 6.98 -35.01 -15.79
CA ASP A 312 7.78 -35.83 -14.86
C ASP A 312 9.10 -36.30 -15.51
N LYS A 313 9.06 -36.70 -16.79
CA LYS A 313 10.27 -37.10 -17.54
C LYS A 313 11.22 -35.92 -17.80
N ARG A 314 10.68 -34.71 -18.02
CA ARG A 314 11.46 -33.50 -18.32
C ARG A 314 12.15 -33.00 -17.07
N ILE A 315 11.43 -32.89 -15.95
CA ILE A 315 12.01 -32.40 -14.69
C ILE A 315 13.08 -33.37 -14.15
N GLN A 316 12.88 -34.68 -14.29
CA GLN A 316 13.89 -35.69 -13.93
C GLN A 316 15.17 -35.62 -14.77
N ARG A 317 15.10 -35.04 -15.98
CA ARG A 317 16.27 -34.83 -16.87
C ARG A 317 16.87 -33.43 -16.72
N GLU A 318 16.27 -32.56 -15.91
CA GLU A 318 16.81 -31.23 -15.70
C GLU A 318 18.12 -31.29 -14.92
N LYS A 319 18.94 -30.29 -15.20
CA LYS A 319 20.16 -30.04 -14.45
C LYS A 319 20.09 -28.63 -13.88
N ILE A 320 20.58 -28.47 -12.66
CA ILE A 320 20.73 -27.19 -11.98
C ILE A 320 22.21 -26.86 -11.87
N LEU A 321 22.57 -25.61 -12.17
CA LEU A 321 23.93 -25.13 -12.02
C LEU A 321 24.11 -24.66 -10.57
N LEU A 322 25.02 -25.26 -9.82
CA LEU A 322 25.29 -24.95 -8.41
C LEU A 322 26.77 -24.69 -8.17
N PRO A 323 27.13 -23.85 -7.17
CA PRO A 323 28.51 -23.69 -6.75
C PRO A 323 29.03 -25.00 -6.14
N ILE A 324 30.31 -25.29 -6.33
CA ILE A 324 30.95 -26.50 -5.78
C ILE A 324 31.95 -26.20 -4.67
N ASN A 325 32.09 -27.16 -3.76
CA ASN A 325 33.17 -27.22 -2.77
C ASN A 325 34.43 -27.89 -3.38
N ASP A 326 35.49 -28.02 -2.59
CA ASP A 326 36.75 -28.64 -3.01
C ASP A 326 36.61 -30.13 -3.42
N ASN A 327 35.52 -30.79 -3.02
CA ASN A 327 35.19 -32.16 -3.40
C ASN A 327 34.34 -32.25 -4.68
N ALA A 328 34.09 -31.14 -5.36
CA ALA A 328 33.21 -31.04 -6.54
C ALA A 328 31.74 -31.44 -6.29
N GLU A 329 31.29 -31.31 -5.04
CA GLU A 329 29.91 -31.48 -4.57
C GLU A 329 29.24 -30.11 -4.38
N PRO A 330 27.90 -30.00 -4.35
CA PRO A 330 27.23 -28.73 -4.11
C PRO A 330 27.66 -28.09 -2.79
N ASP A 331 28.09 -26.83 -2.84
CA ASP A 331 28.53 -26.10 -1.65
C ASP A 331 27.31 -25.57 -0.87
N TRP A 332 26.68 -26.47 -0.10
CA TRP A 332 25.50 -26.17 0.72
C TRP A 332 25.75 -25.07 1.75
N GLN A 333 26.93 -25.11 2.37
CA GLN A 333 27.32 -24.14 3.38
C GLN A 333 27.45 -22.75 2.75
N PHE A 334 28.10 -22.65 1.59
CA PHE A 334 28.15 -21.40 0.85
C PHE A 334 26.76 -20.89 0.47
N MET A 335 25.87 -21.74 -0.05
CA MET A 335 24.51 -21.31 -0.43
C MET A 335 23.73 -20.75 0.76
N GLU A 336 23.81 -21.41 1.91
CA GLU A 336 23.21 -20.94 3.15
C GLU A 336 23.84 -19.61 3.61
N ASP A 337 25.17 -19.58 3.75
CA ASP A 337 25.91 -18.42 4.22
C ASP A 337 25.73 -17.22 3.30
N PHE A 338 25.63 -17.44 2.00
CA PHE A 338 25.38 -16.39 1.02
C PHE A 338 24.01 -15.72 1.25
N ILE A 339 22.93 -16.50 1.38
CA ILE A 339 21.61 -15.91 1.63
C ILE A 339 21.54 -15.30 3.04
N ARG A 340 22.18 -15.92 4.05
CA ARG A 340 22.29 -15.34 5.39
C ARG A 340 23.08 -14.05 5.39
N GLN A 341 24.18 -13.97 4.63
CA GLN A 341 25.00 -12.78 4.48
C GLN A 341 24.24 -11.71 3.70
N LEU A 342 23.42 -12.04 2.71
CA LEU A 342 22.53 -11.06 2.07
C LEU A 342 21.47 -10.53 3.02
N GLU A 343 20.84 -11.41 3.81
CA GLU A 343 19.87 -11.02 4.85
C GLU A 343 20.55 -10.12 5.90
N LYS A 344 21.76 -10.51 6.34
CA LYS A 344 22.60 -9.76 7.28
C LYS A 344 23.06 -8.44 6.70
N ASN A 345 23.62 -8.38 5.49
CA ASN A 345 24.08 -7.16 4.83
C ASN A 345 22.92 -6.20 4.58
N LYS A 346 21.73 -6.69 4.21
CA LYS A 346 20.53 -5.84 4.14
C LYS A 346 20.18 -5.29 5.50
N THR A 347 20.14 -6.16 6.52
CA THR A 347 19.87 -5.76 7.91
C THR A 347 20.92 -4.77 8.41
N GLU A 348 22.20 -4.97 8.12
CA GLU A 348 23.33 -4.12 8.50
C GLU A 348 23.38 -2.84 7.69
N THR A 349 22.98 -2.84 6.41
CA THR A 349 22.86 -1.62 5.60
C THR A 349 21.74 -0.76 6.16
N ILE A 350 20.60 -1.37 6.46
CA ILE A 350 19.47 -0.72 7.14
C ILE A 350 19.93 -0.21 8.52
N LEU A 351 20.58 -1.05 9.32
CA LEU A 351 21.09 -0.69 10.65
C LEU A 351 22.22 0.34 10.58
N LYS A 352 23.08 0.35 9.56
CA LYS A 352 24.18 1.32 9.39
C LYS A 352 23.63 2.64 8.91
N TYR A 353 22.69 2.64 7.96
CA TYR A 353 21.91 3.82 7.59
C TYR A 353 21.30 4.43 8.86
N TYR A 354 20.65 3.63 9.70
CA TYR A 354 20.06 4.14 10.95
C TYR A 354 21.06 4.40 12.08
N ASN A 355 22.17 3.67 12.20
CA ASN A 355 23.19 3.86 13.23
C ASN A 355 24.09 5.06 12.91
N THR A 356 24.28 5.40 11.64
CA THR A 356 24.91 6.67 11.24
C THR A 356 24.03 7.83 11.69
N MET A 357 22.70 7.66 11.60
CA MET A 357 21.72 8.62 12.11
C MET A 357 21.75 8.66 13.64
N VAL A 358 21.72 7.52 14.35
CA VAL A 358 21.75 7.40 15.83
C VAL A 358 23.10 7.81 16.45
N ASN A 359 24.24 7.59 15.78
CA ASN A 359 25.54 8.05 16.29
C ASN A 359 25.68 9.58 16.18
N ASN A 360 25.02 10.21 15.20
CA ASN A 360 24.78 11.66 15.21
C ASN A 360 23.82 12.08 16.35
N GLU A 361 23.04 11.16 16.95
CA GLU A 361 22.15 11.40 18.10
C GLU A 361 22.77 11.17 19.48
N LYS A 362 23.90 10.45 19.63
CA LYS A 362 24.54 10.25 20.95
C LYS A 362 24.98 11.57 21.62
N SER A 363 25.03 12.66 20.86
CA SER A 363 25.23 14.03 21.35
C SER A 363 23.94 14.71 21.89
N ALA A 364 22.75 14.10 21.75
CA ALA A 364 21.47 14.72 22.14
C ALA A 364 20.47 13.69 22.73
N ARG A 365 20.63 13.40 24.03
CA ARG A 365 19.75 12.51 24.83
C ARG A 365 18.37 13.16 25.09
N GLY A 366 17.35 12.78 24.32
CA GLY A 366 15.95 13.12 24.62
C GLY A 366 14.98 12.56 23.57
N GLY A 367 13.90 11.91 24.00
CA GLY A 367 12.87 11.35 23.11
C GLY A 367 12.23 12.40 22.18
N VAL A 368 11.59 11.96 21.09
CA VAL A 368 11.13 12.85 19.99
C VAL A 368 10.17 13.97 20.42
N ALA A 369 9.34 13.73 21.45
CA ALA A 369 8.47 14.75 22.04
C ALA A 369 9.20 15.76 22.94
N HIS A 370 10.38 15.39 23.46
CA HIS A 370 11.21 16.28 24.29
C HIS A 370 12.09 17.20 23.43
N LEU A 371 12.36 16.84 22.17
CA LEU A 371 13.22 17.64 21.30
C LEU A 371 12.59 19.00 21.01
N LEU A 372 11.35 19.04 20.52
CA LEU A 372 10.70 20.31 20.17
C LEU A 372 10.31 21.20 21.36
N LYS A 373 10.39 20.70 22.61
CA LYS A 373 10.05 21.46 23.82
C LYS A 373 11.03 22.60 24.09
N ASP A 374 12.30 22.42 23.71
CA ASP A 374 13.37 23.39 23.93
C ASP A 374 13.63 24.25 22.68
N TYR A 375 12.77 24.15 21.65
CA TYR A 375 12.97 24.84 20.38
C TYR A 375 12.40 26.24 20.46
N LYS A 376 13.17 27.23 20.02
CA LYS A 376 12.65 28.55 19.69
C LYS A 376 11.83 28.41 18.40
N TRP A 377 10.55 28.74 18.46
CA TRP A 377 9.67 28.76 17.31
C TRP A 377 9.45 30.19 16.84
N SER A 378 9.64 30.43 15.54
CA SER A 378 9.42 31.75 14.93
C SER A 378 8.49 31.65 13.73
N ALA A 379 7.86 32.77 13.40
CA ALA A 379 7.01 32.90 12.23
C ALA A 379 7.81 33.41 11.03
N PHE A 380 7.86 32.65 9.95
CA PHE A 380 8.56 32.98 8.71
C PHE A 380 7.56 33.16 7.58
N LYS A 381 7.66 34.24 6.79
CA LYS A 381 6.88 34.32 5.55
C LYS A 381 7.44 33.32 4.55
N ILE A 382 6.59 32.67 3.76
CA ILE A 382 7.05 31.70 2.76
C ILE A 382 8.00 32.36 1.76
N SER A 383 7.78 33.62 1.36
CA SER A 383 8.70 34.33 0.45
C SER A 383 10.10 34.55 1.02
N ASP A 384 10.24 34.56 2.35
CA ASP A 384 11.53 34.82 3.01
C ASP A 384 12.36 33.52 3.10
N ILE A 385 11.77 32.37 2.77
CA ILE A 385 12.40 31.04 2.93
C ILE A 385 12.27 30.17 1.69
N CYS A 386 11.46 30.55 0.72
CA CYS A 386 11.23 29.80 -0.51
C CYS A 386 11.13 30.72 -1.73
N GLU A 387 11.69 30.26 -2.83
CA GLU A 387 11.36 30.75 -4.17
C GLU A 387 10.04 30.11 -4.64
N ILE A 388 9.19 30.89 -5.29
CA ILE A 388 7.85 30.46 -5.74
C ILE A 388 7.78 30.54 -7.26
N PHE A 389 7.74 29.40 -7.93
CA PHE A 389 7.58 29.31 -9.37
C PHE A 389 6.16 28.89 -9.75
N SER A 390 5.69 29.35 -10.91
CA SER A 390 4.39 28.95 -11.45
C SER A 390 4.52 27.70 -12.31
N GLY A 391 3.55 26.78 -12.26
CA GLY A 391 3.38 25.80 -13.33
C GLY A 391 2.83 26.42 -14.61
N VAL A 392 2.62 25.60 -15.63
CA VAL A 392 2.20 26.03 -16.97
C VAL A 392 0.91 25.30 -17.33
N ARG A 393 -0.03 26.04 -17.92
CA ARG A 393 -1.32 25.48 -18.34
C ARG A 393 -1.10 24.46 -19.45
N LEU A 394 -1.68 23.28 -19.28
CA LEU A 394 -1.71 22.22 -20.28
C LEU A 394 -3.09 21.57 -20.21
N THR A 395 -3.86 21.61 -21.30
CA THR A 395 -5.20 21.01 -21.31
C THR A 395 -5.11 19.51 -21.55
N LYS A 396 -6.14 18.75 -21.17
CA LYS A 396 -6.17 17.30 -21.40
C LYS A 396 -6.04 16.93 -22.88
N GLN A 397 -6.52 17.77 -23.80
CA GLN A 397 -6.42 17.53 -25.24
C GLN A 397 -4.99 17.69 -25.76
N ASP A 398 -4.17 18.51 -25.08
CA ASP A 398 -2.78 18.79 -25.48
C ASP A 398 -1.76 17.86 -24.80
N MET A 399 -2.23 16.94 -23.94
CA MET A 399 -1.38 15.98 -23.25
C MET A 399 -0.96 14.85 -24.18
N ASN A 400 0.35 14.67 -24.33
CA ASN A 400 0.95 13.55 -25.01
C ASN A 400 1.26 12.48 -23.97
N GLU A 401 0.69 11.28 -24.09
CA GLU A 401 0.95 10.17 -23.17
C GLU A 401 2.45 9.84 -23.07
N GLY A 402 2.90 9.50 -21.87
CA GLY A 402 4.32 9.29 -21.59
C GLY A 402 4.61 8.80 -20.18
N GLU A 403 5.85 8.95 -19.73
CA GLU A 403 6.33 8.43 -18.43
C GLU A 403 6.62 9.53 -17.39
N THR A 404 6.61 10.82 -17.79
CA THR A 404 6.88 11.92 -16.86
C THR A 404 5.62 12.27 -16.06
N PRO A 405 5.66 12.29 -14.72
CA PRO A 405 4.50 12.67 -13.92
C PRO A 405 4.03 14.10 -14.21
N PHE A 406 2.74 14.26 -14.49
CA PHE A 406 2.08 15.57 -14.56
C PHE A 406 1.38 15.87 -13.23
N ILE A 407 1.82 16.93 -12.56
CA ILE A 407 1.32 17.35 -11.25
C ILE A 407 0.17 18.34 -11.44
N GLY A 408 -1.04 17.89 -11.12
CA GLY A 408 -2.26 18.69 -11.10
C GLY A 408 -2.72 19.00 -9.68
N ALA A 409 -3.77 19.84 -9.57
CA ALA A 409 -4.28 20.32 -8.28
C ALA A 409 -5.18 19.32 -7.53
N SER A 410 -4.69 18.08 -7.37
CA SER A 410 -5.34 17.00 -6.61
C SER A 410 -4.76 16.88 -5.19
N ASP A 411 -5.59 16.43 -4.25
CA ASP A 411 -5.21 16.00 -2.89
C ASP A 411 -4.76 14.53 -2.82
N SER A 412 -4.90 13.81 -3.93
CA SER A 412 -4.71 12.37 -4.04
C SER A 412 -3.45 12.05 -4.85
N ASN A 413 -2.90 10.85 -4.70
CA ASN A 413 -1.76 10.34 -5.48
C ASN A 413 -0.55 11.28 -5.55
N ASN A 414 -0.27 12.00 -4.47
CA ASN A 414 0.76 13.04 -4.42
C ASN A 414 0.59 14.13 -5.49
N GLY A 415 -0.63 14.46 -5.90
CA GLY A 415 -0.90 15.44 -6.95
C GLY A 415 -0.65 14.94 -8.38
N VAL A 416 -0.21 13.68 -8.57
CA VAL A 416 -0.01 13.12 -9.91
C VAL A 416 -1.37 12.81 -10.54
N THR A 417 -1.68 13.49 -11.65
CA THR A 417 -2.97 13.34 -12.36
C THR A 417 -2.86 12.67 -13.72
N ALA A 418 -1.66 12.61 -14.30
CA ALA A 418 -1.37 11.91 -15.56
C ALA A 418 0.14 11.59 -15.65
N PHE A 419 0.50 10.77 -16.64
CA PHE A 419 1.89 10.60 -17.08
C PHE A 419 1.98 11.02 -18.54
N ILE A 420 2.93 11.90 -18.87
CA ILE A 420 3.01 12.60 -20.14
C ILE A 420 4.45 12.69 -20.67
N ASN A 421 4.60 13.03 -21.95
CA ASN A 421 5.88 13.33 -22.60
C ASN A 421 6.00 14.81 -23.02
N ASN A 422 5.06 15.68 -22.64
CA ASN A 422 5.18 17.11 -22.90
C ASN A 422 6.37 17.70 -22.13
N HIS A 423 6.92 18.79 -22.66
CA HIS A 423 7.95 19.58 -22.01
C HIS A 423 7.59 21.06 -22.07
N ASN A 424 7.77 21.79 -20.97
CA ASN A 424 7.66 23.25 -20.92
C ASN A 424 8.46 23.82 -19.73
N ALA A 425 8.36 25.12 -19.48
CA ALA A 425 9.10 25.80 -18.41
C ALA A 425 8.70 25.38 -16.97
N SER A 426 7.68 24.52 -16.80
CA SER A 426 7.30 23.98 -15.50
C SER A 426 7.92 22.63 -15.15
N VAL A 427 8.73 22.03 -16.02
CA VAL A 427 9.50 20.84 -15.68
C VAL A 427 10.46 21.16 -14.52
N ASP A 428 10.39 20.39 -13.45
CA ASP A 428 11.16 20.63 -12.22
C ASP A 428 11.34 19.34 -11.40
N SER A 429 12.27 19.37 -10.45
CA SER A 429 12.52 18.30 -9.48
C SER A 429 13.05 18.89 -8.17
N ASP A 430 12.91 18.14 -7.08
CA ASP A 430 13.31 18.58 -5.73
C ASP A 430 12.60 19.87 -5.30
N VAL A 431 11.28 19.90 -5.53
CA VAL A 431 10.39 21.01 -5.19
C VAL A 431 9.16 20.53 -4.44
N LEU A 432 8.54 21.45 -3.70
CA LEU A 432 7.23 21.24 -3.11
C LEU A 432 6.14 21.81 -4.04
N GLY A 433 5.34 20.92 -4.63
CA GLY A 433 4.16 21.31 -5.40
C GLY A 433 3.04 21.71 -4.44
N VAL A 434 2.54 22.94 -4.53
CA VAL A 434 1.48 23.49 -3.69
C VAL A 434 0.31 23.93 -4.54
N ASN A 435 -0.85 23.31 -4.31
CA ASN A 435 -2.09 23.61 -5.01
C ASN A 435 -2.58 25.00 -4.60
N TYR A 436 -2.62 25.93 -5.54
CA TYR A 436 -3.19 27.24 -5.29
C TYR A 436 -4.70 27.29 -5.60
N ASN A 437 -5.15 26.39 -6.48
CA ASN A 437 -6.52 26.19 -6.91
C ASN A 437 -6.90 24.70 -6.71
N GLY A 438 -8.15 24.30 -7.02
CA GLY A 438 -8.59 22.92 -6.84
C GLY A 438 -8.57 22.50 -5.37
N SER A 439 -7.77 21.47 -5.03
CA SER A 439 -7.53 21.06 -3.64
C SER A 439 -6.59 22.04 -2.94
N VAL A 440 -7.11 23.23 -2.61
CA VAL A 440 -6.32 24.39 -2.14
C VAL A 440 -5.45 24.04 -0.92
N VAL A 441 -4.18 24.48 -0.95
CA VAL A 441 -3.11 24.27 0.05
C VAL A 441 -2.56 22.84 0.12
N GLU A 442 -3.22 21.84 -0.48
CA GLU A 442 -2.62 20.51 -0.58
C GLU A 442 -1.27 20.59 -1.28
N ASN A 443 -0.31 19.85 -0.74
CA ASN A 443 1.05 19.95 -1.19
C ASN A 443 1.86 18.67 -0.99
N PHE A 444 2.78 18.45 -1.94
CA PHE A 444 3.55 17.22 -2.05
C PHE A 444 4.98 17.54 -2.46
N TYR A 445 5.91 16.79 -1.88
CA TYR A 445 7.32 16.87 -2.22
C TYR A 445 7.60 15.95 -3.41
N HIS A 446 8.23 16.49 -4.44
CA HIS A 446 8.54 15.79 -5.68
C HIS A 446 10.06 15.68 -5.85
N PRO A 447 10.69 14.58 -5.41
CA PRO A 447 12.13 14.37 -5.55
C PRO A 447 12.54 14.00 -7.00
N TYR A 448 11.57 13.67 -7.85
CA TYR A 448 11.76 13.28 -9.23
C TYR A 448 11.33 14.40 -10.18
N GLN A 449 11.81 14.33 -11.43
CA GLN A 449 11.40 15.24 -12.49
C GLN A 449 9.90 15.10 -12.78
N ALA A 450 9.18 16.21 -12.77
CA ALA A 450 7.75 16.28 -13.05
C ALA A 450 7.38 17.58 -13.76
N LEU A 451 6.29 17.57 -14.52
CA LEU A 451 5.74 18.77 -15.18
C LEU A 451 4.53 19.26 -14.38
N PHE A 452 4.48 20.55 -14.06
CA PHE A 452 3.47 21.09 -13.14
C PHE A 452 2.42 21.93 -13.87
N SER A 453 1.14 21.70 -13.56
CA SER A 453 0.03 22.50 -14.10
C SER A 453 0.06 23.93 -13.58
N ASP A 454 -0.57 24.86 -14.30
CA ASP A 454 -0.71 26.25 -13.86
C ASP A 454 -1.30 26.37 -12.45
N ASP A 455 -2.25 25.49 -12.11
CA ASP A 455 -2.91 25.36 -10.79
C ASP A 455 -2.00 24.93 -9.62
N VAL A 456 -0.77 24.52 -9.91
CA VAL A 456 0.23 24.12 -8.90
C VAL A 456 1.41 25.10 -8.90
N LYS A 457 1.76 25.62 -7.74
CA LYS A 457 2.98 26.42 -7.53
C LYS A 457 4.10 25.52 -7.06
N ARG A 458 5.32 25.76 -7.52
CA ARG A 458 6.50 25.01 -7.14
C ARG A 458 7.28 25.85 -6.15
N LEU A 459 7.42 25.37 -4.92
CA LEU A 459 8.20 26.03 -3.87
C LEU A 459 9.56 25.34 -3.78
N ARG A 460 10.62 26.12 -3.88
CA ARG A 460 12.00 25.68 -3.64
C ARG A 460 12.52 26.36 -2.40
N ILE A 461 13.06 25.61 -1.45
CA ILE A 461 13.65 26.22 -0.24
C ILE A 461 14.91 27.00 -0.67
N GLN A 462 15.06 28.23 -0.17
CA GLN A 462 16.24 29.05 -0.43
C GLN A 462 17.43 28.50 0.35
N ASP A 463 18.58 28.38 -0.31
CA ASP A 463 19.89 28.02 0.27
C ASP A 463 19.90 26.69 1.06
N TYR A 464 18.93 25.80 0.81
CA TYR A 464 18.85 24.49 1.46
C TYR A 464 18.16 23.46 0.56
N GLN A 465 18.68 22.23 0.55
CA GLN A 465 18.05 21.08 -0.10
C GLN A 465 18.02 19.90 0.86
N GLY A 466 16.86 19.26 0.97
CA GLY A 466 16.69 18.13 1.86
C GLY A 466 15.25 17.62 1.89
N LYS A 467 15.11 16.31 1.66
CA LYS A 467 13.81 15.62 1.66
C LYS A 467 13.02 15.93 2.93
N TYR A 468 13.66 15.86 4.09
CA TYR A 468 12.96 15.99 5.37
C TYR A 468 12.61 17.44 5.69
N ALA A 469 13.41 18.40 5.23
CA ALA A 469 13.06 19.82 5.26
C ALA A 469 11.77 20.09 4.47
N TYR A 470 11.65 19.55 3.25
CA TYR A 470 10.42 19.65 2.47
C TYR A 470 9.22 18.96 3.12
N LEU A 471 9.39 17.78 3.71
CA LEU A 471 8.30 17.07 4.40
C LEU A 471 7.85 17.81 5.67
N PHE A 472 8.77 18.45 6.37
CA PHE A 472 8.43 19.31 7.51
C PHE A 472 7.69 20.57 7.06
N LEU A 473 8.23 21.26 6.04
CA LEU A 473 7.63 22.46 5.46
C LEU A 473 6.22 22.17 4.92
N LYS A 474 6.04 21.04 4.24
CA LYS A 474 4.73 20.51 3.83
C LYS A 474 3.74 20.52 4.98
N THR A 475 4.14 19.94 6.11
CA THR A 475 3.29 19.84 7.31
C THR A 475 2.97 21.23 7.87
N ALA A 476 3.93 22.15 7.86
CA ALA A 476 3.74 23.52 8.32
C ALA A 476 2.78 24.34 7.42
N ILE A 477 2.86 24.14 6.10
CA ILE A 477 1.96 24.75 5.11
C ILE A 477 0.55 24.14 5.21
N LEU A 478 0.42 22.82 5.33
CA LEU A 478 -0.87 22.14 5.50
C LEU A 478 -1.64 22.65 6.74
N LYS A 479 -0.93 22.99 7.83
CA LYS A 479 -1.56 23.62 9.01
C LYS A 479 -2.22 24.97 8.72
N GLN A 480 -1.88 25.62 7.60
CA GLN A 480 -2.52 26.86 7.15
C GLN A 480 -3.77 26.61 6.31
N LYS A 481 -4.07 25.36 5.90
CA LYS A 481 -5.17 24.99 4.99
C LYS A 481 -6.49 25.63 5.38
N LYS A 482 -6.84 25.61 6.67
CA LYS A 482 -8.09 26.19 7.21
C LYS A 482 -8.34 27.68 6.90
N LYS A 483 -7.31 28.43 6.48
CA LYS A 483 -7.42 29.85 6.10
C LYS A 483 -7.85 30.06 4.65
N TYR A 484 -7.74 29.02 3.83
CA TYR A 484 -7.92 29.10 2.40
C TYR A 484 -8.99 28.11 1.96
N GLN A 485 -9.76 28.52 0.96
CA GLN A 485 -10.86 27.75 0.41
C GLN A 485 -11.08 28.18 -1.04
N TYR A 486 -12.01 27.55 -1.76
CA TYR A 486 -12.25 27.85 -3.17
C TYR A 486 -12.48 29.35 -3.45
N GLY A 487 -13.25 30.04 -2.61
CA GLY A 487 -13.48 31.49 -2.70
C GLY A 487 -12.32 32.37 -2.21
N TYR A 488 -11.34 31.79 -1.51
CA TYR A 488 -10.14 32.47 -1.00
C TYR A 488 -8.89 31.63 -1.25
N LYS A 489 -8.53 31.54 -2.55
CA LYS A 489 -7.46 30.68 -3.08
C LYS A 489 -6.08 31.02 -2.54
N PHE A 490 -5.19 30.04 -2.44
CA PHE A 490 -3.83 30.27 -1.93
C PHE A 490 -2.86 30.69 -3.04
N ASN A 491 -3.19 31.73 -3.81
CA ASN A 491 -2.37 32.19 -4.96
C ASN A 491 -0.94 32.64 -4.56
N ALA A 492 -0.05 32.82 -5.54
CA ALA A 492 1.36 33.15 -5.30
C ALA A 492 1.56 34.39 -4.40
N ALA A 493 0.77 35.44 -4.59
CA ALA A 493 0.84 36.65 -3.75
C ALA A 493 0.46 36.38 -2.28
N ARG A 494 -0.52 35.49 -2.05
CA ARG A 494 -0.92 35.06 -0.70
C ARG A 494 0.07 34.07 -0.11
N MET A 495 0.61 33.14 -0.91
CA MET A 495 1.69 32.24 -0.50
C MET A 495 2.87 33.07 0.02
N ALA A 496 3.36 34.02 -0.78
CA ALA A 496 4.47 34.89 -0.41
C ALA A 496 4.26 35.56 0.97
N LYS A 497 3.05 36.08 1.24
CA LYS A 497 2.73 36.76 2.50
C LYS A 497 2.44 35.82 3.67
N GLN A 498 2.10 34.55 3.41
CA GLN A 498 1.65 33.62 4.44
C GLN A 498 2.81 33.23 5.35
N LYS A 499 2.59 33.32 6.66
CA LYS A 499 3.55 32.91 7.68
C LYS A 499 3.38 31.46 8.09
N VAL A 500 4.46 30.70 8.13
CA VAL A 500 4.52 29.36 8.74
C VAL A 500 5.34 29.42 10.02
N ILE A 501 4.99 28.58 10.99
CA ILE A 501 5.71 28.46 12.26
C ILE A 501 6.73 27.33 12.12
N LEU A 502 8.01 27.66 12.19
CA LEU A 502 9.13 26.73 12.07
C LEU A 502 10.10 26.89 13.25
N PRO A 503 10.87 25.86 13.59
CA PRO A 503 12.06 25.99 14.43
C PRO A 503 13.00 27.07 13.91
N ALA A 504 13.51 27.91 14.80
CA ALA A 504 14.44 28.97 14.49
C ALA A 504 15.81 28.70 15.14
N ASN A 505 16.88 28.91 14.37
CA ASN A 505 18.24 28.85 14.87
C ASN A 505 18.59 30.12 15.69
N HIS A 506 19.81 30.21 16.18
CA HIS A 506 20.29 31.36 16.96
C HIS A 506 20.32 32.68 16.16
N LEU A 507 20.39 32.62 14.82
CA LEU A 507 20.29 33.75 13.90
C LEU A 507 18.84 34.11 13.54
N ASN A 508 17.85 33.44 14.15
CA ASN A 508 16.44 33.62 13.87
C ASN A 508 16.05 33.28 12.42
N GLN A 509 16.78 32.36 11.79
CA GLN A 509 16.47 31.74 10.49
C GLN A 509 15.87 30.33 10.70
N PRO A 510 15.19 29.74 9.70
CA PRO A 510 14.69 28.37 9.82
C PRO A 510 15.82 27.38 10.11
N ASP A 511 15.64 26.56 11.15
CA ASP A 511 16.61 25.54 11.55
C ASP A 511 16.34 24.22 10.78
N TRP A 512 16.71 24.22 9.50
CA TRP A 512 16.44 23.10 8.57
C TRP A 512 17.07 21.80 9.02
N GLU A 513 18.30 21.85 9.52
CA GLU A 513 19.02 20.69 10.05
C GLU A 513 18.24 20.04 11.22
N ARG A 514 17.78 20.84 12.19
CA ARG A 514 16.99 20.30 13.29
C ARG A 514 15.61 19.78 12.87
N MET A 515 14.99 20.41 11.85
CA MET A 515 13.74 19.90 11.27
C MET A 515 13.95 18.53 10.62
N GLU A 516 15.05 18.35 9.89
CA GLU A 516 15.42 17.07 9.28
C GLU A 516 15.60 15.98 10.33
N ILE A 517 16.44 16.24 11.34
CA ILE A 517 16.70 15.29 12.44
C ILE A 517 15.40 14.86 13.10
N TYR A 518 14.48 15.80 13.35
CA TYR A 518 13.18 15.48 13.94
C TYR A 518 12.34 14.55 13.06
N MET A 519 12.23 14.83 11.76
CA MET A 519 11.43 14.01 10.84
C MET A 519 12.04 12.61 10.65
N GLN A 520 13.37 12.54 10.58
CA GLN A 520 14.11 11.28 10.51
C GLN A 520 13.86 10.42 11.75
N ARG A 521 13.84 11.02 12.95
CA ARG A 521 13.49 10.33 14.19
C ARG A 521 12.07 9.78 14.20
N LEU A 522 11.09 10.57 13.73
CA LEU A 522 9.70 10.10 13.61
C LEU A 522 9.60 8.90 12.68
N GLU A 523 10.29 8.94 11.53
CA GLU A 523 10.32 7.83 10.58
C GLU A 523 10.95 6.57 11.21
N LEU A 524 12.10 6.71 11.88
CA LEU A 524 12.77 5.61 12.59
C LEU A 524 11.88 4.98 13.67
N GLN A 525 11.15 5.79 14.44
CA GLN A 525 10.21 5.28 15.45
C GLN A 525 9.11 4.43 14.83
N LYS A 526 8.53 4.86 13.70
CA LYS A 526 7.49 4.11 12.99
C LYS A 526 8.03 2.80 12.43
N ILE A 527 9.21 2.82 11.84
CA ILE A 527 9.86 1.62 11.29
C ILE A 527 10.18 0.63 12.41
N THR A 528 10.71 1.10 13.54
CA THR A 528 10.98 0.25 14.71
C THR A 528 9.70 -0.39 15.26
N GLN A 529 8.58 0.35 15.26
CA GLN A 529 7.28 -0.21 15.63
C GLN A 529 6.84 -1.32 14.66
N TYR A 530 7.00 -1.11 13.34
CA TYR A 530 6.66 -2.14 12.34
C TYR A 530 7.54 -3.39 12.48
N ILE A 531 8.84 -3.22 12.67
CA ILE A 531 9.77 -4.33 12.90
C ILE A 531 9.37 -5.12 14.16
N LYS A 532 9.08 -4.43 15.28
CA LYS A 532 8.61 -5.09 16.51
C LYS A 532 7.32 -5.87 16.30
N ILE A 533 6.37 -5.32 15.55
CA ILE A 533 5.12 -6.02 15.21
C ILE A 533 5.45 -7.29 14.42
N LEU A 534 6.26 -7.20 13.36
CA LEU A 534 6.66 -8.34 12.52
C LEU A 534 7.38 -9.44 13.32
N HIS A 535 8.25 -9.07 14.27
CA HIS A 535 8.90 -10.03 15.16
C HIS A 535 7.93 -10.64 16.18
N SER A 536 7.01 -9.86 16.75
CA SER A 536 6.00 -10.37 17.70
C SER A 536 5.02 -11.36 17.05
N THR A 537 4.72 -11.18 15.76
CA THR A 537 3.91 -12.11 14.98
C THR A 537 4.66 -13.43 14.73
N LYS A 538 5.98 -13.40 14.51
CA LYS A 538 6.83 -14.60 14.46
C LYS A 538 6.88 -15.34 15.80
N SER A 539 6.97 -14.63 16.93
CA SER A 539 7.00 -15.25 18.26
C SER A 539 5.68 -15.92 18.64
N ARG A 540 4.52 -15.40 18.22
CA ARG A 540 3.22 -16.06 18.44
C ARG A 540 3.04 -17.34 17.64
N ILE A 541 3.66 -17.44 16.46
CA ILE A 541 3.65 -18.66 15.64
C ILE A 541 4.55 -19.75 16.24
N LEU A 542 5.59 -19.36 17.00
CA LEU A 542 6.51 -20.29 17.68
C LEU A 542 6.05 -20.75 19.08
N ILE A 543 4.99 -20.17 19.64
CA ILE A 543 4.48 -20.53 20.99
C ILE A 543 3.23 -21.43 20.92
N ASN A 544 2.67 -21.65 19.72
CA ASN A 544 1.53 -22.54 19.50
C ASN A 544 1.89 -23.89 18.84
N ASN A 545 3.16 -24.31 18.92
CA ASN A 545 3.55 -25.70 18.61
C ASN A 545 4.05 -26.39 19.88
#